data_AF-A0A2W7NNG2-F1
#
_entry.id   AF-A0A2W7NNG2-F1
#
_cell.length_a   1.000
_cell.length_b   1.000
_cell.length_c   1.000
_cell.angle_alpha   90.00
_cell.angle_beta   90.00
_cell.angle_gamma   90.00
#
_symmetry.space_group_name_H-M   'P 1'
#
loop_
_entity.id
_entity.type
_entity.pdbx_description
1 polymer ?
#
loop_
_entity_poly.entity_id
_entity_poly.type
_entity_poly.pdbx_seq_one_letter_code
_entity_poly.pdbx_strand_id
1 'polypeptide(L)'
;MSRLPDDFSASAQDRDPAFELHERDNPIPWPLIAVVLALVVWGAVTLWLDAQASETGTAKNVADPGSDQTIMESADGATLFGDYCATCHQANGSGIRAAIPPLDGSRYVTADADVPITILLRGIAGPIEVKGEIYTGRMPTFGPTLDDGQIARILTYIRASWSNSADEISPDQVAARRAGLGDAATLPLDGGSELEELFAIPTNAPAPEADR
;
A
#
# COMPACT_ATOMS: atom_id res chain seq x y z
N MET A 1 -56.27 -35.45 29.91
CA MET A 1 -55.69 -35.82 28.61
C MET A 1 -56.72 -35.55 27.52
N SER A 2 -56.66 -34.38 26.89
CA SER A 2 -57.59 -33.97 25.83
C SER A 2 -56.95 -34.31 24.48
N ARG A 3 -57.67 -35.07 23.66
CA ARG A 3 -57.23 -35.53 22.33
C ARG A 3 -57.08 -34.35 21.38
N LEU A 4 -55.94 -34.26 20.71
CA LEU A 4 -55.73 -33.42 19.53
C LEU A 4 -56.55 -33.99 18.36
N PRO A 5 -57.26 -33.17 17.57
CA PRO A 5 -57.75 -33.58 16.25
C PRO A 5 -56.63 -33.50 15.20
N ASP A 6 -56.50 -34.60 14.44
CA ASP A 6 -55.64 -34.75 13.27
C ASP A 6 -56.38 -34.23 12.02
N ASP A 7 -55.99 -33.08 11.45
CA ASP A 7 -56.32 -32.71 10.06
C ASP A 7 -55.38 -31.69 9.40
N PHE A 8 -54.08 -31.99 9.33
CA PHE A 8 -53.18 -31.28 8.38
C PHE A 8 -53.37 -31.77 6.94
N SER A 9 -54.60 -31.67 6.43
CA SER A 9 -54.91 -31.89 5.02
C SER A 9 -55.83 -30.79 4.48
N ALA A 10 -55.35 -29.55 4.52
CA ALA A 10 -55.84 -28.50 3.63
C ALA A 10 -54.84 -28.37 2.48
N SER A 11 -55.28 -28.82 1.32
CA SER A 11 -54.60 -28.86 0.03
C SER A 11 -53.96 -27.53 -0.34
N ALA A 12 -52.83 -27.59 -1.05
CA ALA A 12 -52.17 -26.49 -1.77
C ALA A 12 -53.03 -25.90 -2.92
N GLN A 13 -54.35 -25.96 -2.81
CA GLN A 13 -55.34 -25.72 -3.84
C GLN A 13 -56.29 -24.58 -3.49
N ASP A 14 -55.86 -23.63 -2.65
CA ASP A 14 -56.58 -22.37 -2.44
C ASP A 14 -55.61 -21.19 -2.66
N ARG A 15 -55.04 -21.17 -3.86
CA ARG A 15 -54.39 -19.97 -4.42
C ARG A 15 -55.36 -19.42 -5.44
N ASP A 16 -55.99 -18.31 -5.07
CA ASP A 16 -56.86 -17.53 -5.94
C ASP A 16 -56.10 -17.16 -7.23
N PRO A 17 -56.46 -17.71 -8.40
CA PRO A 17 -55.77 -17.42 -9.66
C PRO A 17 -56.08 -16.01 -10.19
N ALA A 18 -56.92 -15.23 -9.52
CA ALA A 18 -57.27 -13.87 -9.93
C ALA A 18 -56.25 -12.81 -9.54
N PHE A 19 -55.20 -13.13 -8.76
CA PHE A 19 -54.34 -12.10 -8.18
C PHE A 19 -53.38 -11.42 -9.17
N GLU A 20 -52.93 -12.02 -10.27
CA GLU A 20 -51.99 -11.32 -11.18
C GLU A 20 -52.17 -11.65 -12.67
N LEU A 21 -53.21 -11.06 -13.28
CA LEU A 21 -53.34 -10.99 -14.75
C LEU A 21 -52.93 -9.64 -15.33
N HIS A 22 -52.64 -8.62 -14.52
CA HIS A 22 -52.29 -7.27 -15.01
C HIS A 22 -50.79 -6.94 -14.96
N GLU A 23 -49.92 -7.81 -14.43
CA GLU A 23 -48.48 -7.53 -14.35
C GLU A 23 -47.68 -7.96 -15.60
N ARG A 24 -48.29 -8.74 -16.50
CA ARG A 24 -47.60 -9.31 -17.67
C ARG A 24 -47.61 -8.40 -18.92
N ASP A 25 -48.44 -7.36 -18.92
CA ASP A 25 -48.71 -6.54 -20.12
C ASP A 25 -48.25 -5.09 -20.01
N ASN A 26 -47.37 -4.74 -19.06
CA ASN A 26 -46.80 -3.40 -19.00
C ASN A 26 -45.48 -3.36 -19.80
N PRO A 27 -45.49 -2.95 -21.10
CA PRO A 27 -44.27 -2.88 -21.88
C PRO A 27 -43.29 -1.91 -21.23
N ILE A 28 -42.00 -2.26 -21.28
CA ILE A 28 -40.94 -1.40 -20.77
C ILE A 28 -41.09 -0.01 -21.41
N PRO A 29 -41.13 1.09 -20.62
CA PRO A 29 -41.32 2.41 -21.17
C PRO A 29 -40.19 2.73 -22.15
N TRP A 30 -40.55 3.11 -23.38
CA TRP A 30 -39.63 3.53 -24.44
C TRP A 30 -38.45 4.41 -24.00
N PRO A 31 -38.61 5.43 -23.13
CA PRO A 31 -37.48 6.21 -22.64
C PRO A 31 -36.42 5.37 -21.91
N LEU A 32 -36.84 4.33 -21.17
CA LEU A 32 -35.91 3.44 -20.48
C LEU A 32 -35.14 2.54 -21.46
N ILE A 33 -35.80 2.04 -22.50
CA ILE A 33 -35.15 1.32 -23.60
C ILE A 33 -34.12 2.22 -24.29
N ALA A 34 -34.47 3.48 -24.57
CA ALA A 34 -33.55 4.44 -25.19
C ALA A 34 -32.31 4.72 -24.33
N VAL A 35 -32.47 4.85 -23.00
CA VAL A 35 -31.35 5.01 -22.07
C VAL A 35 -30.45 3.78 -22.06
N VAL A 36 -31.01 2.58 -21.99
CA VAL A 36 -30.22 1.33 -22.01
C VAL A 36 -29.44 1.20 -23.32
N LEU A 37 -30.07 1.48 -24.46
CA LEU A 37 -29.39 1.48 -25.76
C LEU A 37 -28.28 2.54 -25.82
N ALA A 38 -28.51 3.74 -25.28
CA ALA A 38 -27.49 4.78 -25.23
C ALA A 38 -26.29 4.37 -24.38
N LEU A 39 -26.50 3.71 -23.23
CA LEU A 39 -25.43 3.21 -22.38
C LEU A 39 -24.64 2.07 -23.03
N VAL A 40 -25.33 1.16 -23.72
CA VAL A 40 -24.68 0.07 -24.47
C VAL A 40 -23.84 0.63 -25.62
N VAL A 41 -24.38 1.60 -26.38
CA VAL A 41 -23.65 2.25 -27.47
C VAL A 41 -22.46 3.06 -26.91
N TRP A 42 -22.65 3.82 -25.84
CA TRP A 42 -21.57 4.54 -25.19
C TRP A 42 -20.46 3.59 -24.72
N GLY A 43 -20.82 2.51 -24.02
CA GLY A 43 -19.86 1.49 -23.56
C GLY A 43 -19.13 0.80 -24.72
N ALA A 44 -19.83 0.50 -25.82
CA ALA A 44 -19.21 -0.09 -27.01
C ALA A 44 -18.27 0.90 -27.72
N VAL A 45 -18.66 2.17 -27.79
CA VAL A 45 -17.82 3.24 -28.37
C VAL A 45 -16.59 3.48 -27.50
N THR A 46 -16.72 3.57 -26.18
CA THR A 46 -15.56 3.71 -25.29
C THR A 46 -14.63 2.52 -25.42
N LEU A 47 -15.17 1.30 -25.43
CA LEU A 47 -14.36 0.08 -25.55
C LEU A 47 -13.68 -0.03 -26.93
N TRP A 48 -14.34 0.41 -28.00
CA TRP A 48 -13.75 0.46 -29.33
C TRP A 48 -12.67 1.55 -29.46
N LEU A 49 -12.91 2.74 -28.91
CA LEU A 49 -11.90 3.81 -28.86
C LEU A 49 -10.67 3.38 -28.03
N ASP A 50 -10.89 2.73 -26.90
CA ASP A 50 -9.82 2.19 -26.06
C ASP A 50 -9.10 1.01 -26.73
N ALA A 51 -9.80 0.17 -27.50
CA ALA A 51 -9.18 -0.91 -28.29
C ALA A 51 -8.26 -0.35 -29.39
N GLN A 52 -8.68 0.69 -30.12
CA GLN A 52 -7.86 1.37 -31.12
C GLN A 52 -6.66 2.11 -30.47
N ALA A 53 -6.87 2.72 -29.29
CA ALA A 53 -5.79 3.31 -28.50
C ALA A 53 -4.80 2.25 -27.99
N SER A 54 -5.29 1.06 -27.67
CA SER A 54 -4.46 -0.09 -27.28
C SER A 54 -3.62 -0.59 -28.45
N GLU A 55 -4.15 -0.70 -29.66
CA GLU A 55 -3.34 -1.12 -30.83
C GLU A 55 -2.21 -0.13 -31.17
N THR A 56 -2.47 1.17 -31.05
CA THR A 56 -1.45 2.22 -31.22
C THR A 56 -0.46 2.31 -30.04
N GLY A 57 -0.88 1.89 -28.84
CA GLY A 57 -0.01 1.72 -27.67
C GLY A 57 0.83 0.44 -27.69
N THR A 58 0.28 -0.68 -28.17
CA THR A 58 0.96 -1.97 -28.30
C THR A 58 2.05 -1.94 -29.36
N ALA A 59 1.89 -1.15 -30.44
CA ALA A 59 2.97 -0.93 -31.40
C ALA A 59 4.18 -0.16 -30.81
N LYS A 60 4.00 0.57 -29.70
CA LYS A 60 5.10 1.19 -28.93
C LYS A 60 5.58 0.33 -27.75
N ASN A 61 4.76 -0.62 -27.31
CA ASN A 61 5.02 -1.52 -26.18
C ASN A 61 5.00 -3.00 -26.60
N VAL A 62 5.61 -3.34 -27.74
CA VAL A 62 6.07 -4.72 -27.93
C VAL A 62 7.24 -4.88 -26.96
N ALA A 63 6.88 -5.37 -25.78
CA ALA A 63 7.72 -5.58 -24.62
C ALA A 63 9.04 -6.26 -24.99
N ASP A 64 10.13 -5.52 -24.81
CA ASP A 64 11.38 -6.11 -24.42
C ASP A 64 11.23 -6.48 -22.93
N PRO A 65 11.38 -7.75 -22.52
CA PRO A 65 11.42 -8.11 -21.10
C PRO A 65 12.53 -7.37 -20.31
N GLY A 66 13.46 -6.68 -20.99
CA GLY A 66 14.40 -5.75 -20.38
C GLY A 66 13.89 -4.32 -20.17
N SER A 67 12.79 -3.89 -20.80
CA SER A 67 12.33 -2.49 -20.70
C SER A 67 11.74 -2.17 -19.33
N ASP A 68 10.99 -3.09 -18.73
CA ASP A 68 10.36 -2.88 -17.41
C ASP A 68 11.42 -2.78 -16.29
N GLN A 69 12.46 -3.62 -16.37
CA GLN A 69 13.62 -3.55 -15.49
C GLN A 69 14.40 -2.23 -15.69
N THR A 70 14.56 -1.78 -16.93
CA THR A 70 15.24 -0.51 -17.25
C THR A 70 14.47 0.71 -16.75
N ILE A 71 13.13 0.68 -16.76
CA ILE A 71 12.29 1.76 -16.23
C ILE A 71 12.42 1.82 -14.70
N MET A 72 12.44 0.68 -14.00
CA MET A 72 12.63 0.65 -12.55
C MET A 72 14.06 1.01 -12.10
N GLU A 73 15.07 0.63 -12.90
CA GLU A 73 16.47 1.01 -12.68
C GLU A 73 16.68 2.53 -12.77
N SER A 74 15.95 3.18 -13.69
CA SER A 74 16.03 4.63 -13.96
C SER A 74 14.97 5.47 -13.22
N ALA A 75 14.06 4.83 -12.48
CA ALA A 75 12.98 5.50 -11.75
C ALA A 75 13.55 6.48 -10.70
N ASP A 76 12.96 7.67 -10.63
CA ASP A 76 13.33 8.67 -9.63
C ASP A 76 12.86 8.29 -8.22
N GLY A 77 13.38 8.99 -7.21
CA GLY A 77 13.07 8.69 -5.80
C GLY A 77 11.60 8.86 -5.43
N ALA A 78 10.87 9.77 -6.08
CA ALA A 78 9.46 10.01 -5.82
C ALA A 78 8.59 8.86 -6.35
N THR A 79 8.91 8.34 -7.54
CA THR A 79 8.26 7.18 -8.16
C THR A 79 8.48 5.95 -7.31
N LEU A 80 9.75 5.65 -6.96
CA LEU A 80 10.09 4.53 -6.10
C LEU A 80 9.41 4.64 -4.71
N PHE A 81 9.33 5.84 -4.13
CA PHE A 81 8.58 6.04 -2.89
C PHE A 81 7.09 5.71 -3.05
N GLY A 82 6.49 6.13 -4.17
CA GLY A 82 5.11 5.81 -4.51
C GLY A 82 4.84 4.31 -4.56
N ASP A 83 5.75 3.56 -5.18
CA ASP A 83 5.60 2.12 -5.43
C ASP A 83 5.85 1.27 -4.17
N TYR A 84 6.86 1.63 -3.37
CA TYR A 84 7.33 0.78 -2.26
C TYR A 84 6.92 1.27 -0.87
N CYS A 85 6.67 2.57 -0.70
CA CYS A 85 6.60 3.18 0.64
C CYS A 85 5.24 3.83 0.93
N ALA A 86 4.63 4.47 -0.07
CA ALA A 86 3.45 5.31 0.10
C ALA A 86 2.20 4.52 0.54
N THR A 87 2.12 3.22 0.23
CA THR A 87 1.01 2.35 0.69
C THR A 87 0.89 2.33 2.21
N CYS A 88 2.01 2.39 2.92
CA CYS A 88 2.04 2.39 4.39
C CYS A 88 2.24 3.80 4.93
N HIS A 89 3.28 4.51 4.48
CA HIS A 89 3.67 5.81 5.02
C HIS A 89 2.85 6.98 4.49
N GLN A 90 1.90 6.72 3.59
CA GLN A 90 1.09 7.69 2.88
C GLN A 90 1.91 8.55 1.90
N ALA A 91 1.25 9.08 0.87
CA ALA A 91 1.90 9.94 -0.13
C ALA A 91 2.51 11.22 0.47
N ASN A 92 1.95 11.70 1.58
CA ASN A 92 2.44 12.87 2.31
C ASN A 92 3.37 12.53 3.49
N GLY A 93 3.82 11.28 3.63
CA GLY A 93 4.72 10.88 4.71
C GLY A 93 4.15 10.98 6.12
N SER A 94 2.83 11.17 6.27
CA SER A 94 2.20 11.34 7.59
C SER A 94 2.00 10.02 8.34
N GLY A 95 2.16 8.88 7.67
CA GLY A 95 1.89 7.57 8.25
C GLY A 95 0.42 7.40 8.67
N ILE A 96 0.20 6.52 9.64
CA ILE A 96 -1.11 6.24 10.22
C ILE A 96 -0.92 6.26 11.73
N ARG A 97 -1.60 7.18 12.43
CA ARG A 97 -1.49 7.33 13.89
C ARG A 97 -1.61 5.97 14.59
N ALA A 98 -0.66 5.71 15.51
CA ALA A 98 -0.57 4.47 16.30
C ALA A 98 -0.36 3.16 15.51
N ALA A 99 -0.19 3.21 14.17
CA ALA A 99 0.02 2.02 13.34
C ALA A 99 1.29 2.10 12.49
N ILE A 100 1.47 3.19 11.74
CA ILE A 100 2.62 3.44 10.87
C ILE A 100 3.24 4.79 11.21
N PRO A 101 4.55 4.86 11.54
CA PRO A 101 5.18 6.11 11.93
C PRO A 101 5.21 7.12 10.78
N PRO A 102 5.09 8.43 11.07
CA PRO A 102 5.32 9.47 10.08
C PRO A 102 6.80 9.50 9.68
N LEU A 103 7.06 9.73 8.39
CA LEU A 103 8.38 10.05 7.87
C LEU A 103 8.64 11.57 7.88
N ASP A 104 7.58 12.37 7.85
CA ASP A 104 7.66 13.83 7.94
C ASP A 104 8.05 14.31 9.36
N GLY A 105 9.24 14.92 9.45
CA GLY A 105 9.84 15.38 10.69
C GLY A 105 10.30 14.25 11.60
N SER A 106 10.56 13.06 11.04
CA SER A 106 11.07 11.92 11.81
C SER A 106 12.56 12.09 12.13
N ARG A 107 12.92 11.95 13.42
CA ARG A 107 14.32 12.01 13.85
C ARG A 107 15.20 10.94 13.19
N TYR A 108 14.64 9.79 12.85
CA TYR A 108 15.40 8.71 12.22
C TYR A 108 15.64 8.99 10.73
N VAL A 109 14.72 9.71 10.08
CA VAL A 109 14.89 10.13 8.68
C VAL A 109 15.96 11.19 8.57
N THR A 110 16.01 12.15 9.51
CA THR A 110 16.95 13.28 9.48
C THR A 110 18.26 13.03 10.25
N ALA A 111 18.43 11.86 10.85
CA ALA A 111 19.68 11.43 11.49
C ALA A 111 20.82 11.25 10.45
N ASP A 112 21.98 10.78 10.95
CA ASP A 112 23.08 10.33 10.10
C ASP A 112 22.59 9.31 9.06
N ALA A 113 23.17 9.35 7.85
CA ALA A 113 22.75 8.57 6.71
C ALA A 113 22.66 7.06 7.01
N ASP A 114 23.54 6.52 7.86
CA ASP A 114 23.56 5.09 8.17
C ASP A 114 22.27 4.62 8.87
N VAL A 115 21.58 5.50 9.58
CA VAL A 115 20.35 5.18 10.33
C VAL A 115 19.21 4.79 9.39
N PRO A 116 18.71 5.68 8.50
CA PRO A 116 17.64 5.33 7.59
C PRO A 116 18.05 4.28 6.54
N ILE A 117 19.35 4.22 6.16
CA ILE A 117 19.86 3.14 5.30
C ILE A 117 19.69 1.79 5.99
N THR A 118 20.08 1.68 7.25
CA THR A 118 19.97 0.42 8.01
C THR A 118 18.51 0.00 8.18
N ILE A 119 17.61 0.95 8.41
CA ILE A 119 16.16 0.69 8.51
C ILE A 119 15.63 0.08 7.21
N LEU A 120 15.99 0.61 6.04
CA LEU A 120 15.54 0.02 4.76
C LEU A 120 16.18 -1.34 4.50
N LEU A 121 17.48 -1.48 4.77
CA LEU A 121 18.20 -2.72 4.52
C LEU A 121 17.69 -3.88 5.39
N ARG A 122 17.42 -3.63 6.68
CA ARG A 122 17.03 -4.67 7.64
C ARG A 122 15.52 -4.75 7.87
N GLY A 123 14.78 -3.68 7.64
CA GLY A 123 13.43 -3.52 8.18
C GLY A 123 13.45 -3.33 9.70
N ILE A 124 12.28 -3.16 10.30
CA ILE A 124 12.13 -3.01 11.75
C ILE A 124 10.93 -3.82 12.23
N ALA A 125 11.09 -4.54 13.32
CA ALA A 125 10.08 -5.33 13.99
C ALA A 125 10.22 -5.09 15.50
N GLY A 126 9.45 -4.15 16.04
CA GLY A 126 9.51 -3.83 17.46
C GLY A 126 9.04 -2.40 17.75
N PRO A 127 8.95 -2.02 19.03
CA PRO A 127 8.50 -0.68 19.43
C PRO A 127 9.50 0.39 18.97
N ILE A 128 9.03 1.41 18.27
CA ILE A 128 9.80 2.61 17.91
C ILE A 128 9.01 3.86 18.26
N GLU A 129 9.68 4.84 18.86
CA GLU A 129 9.07 6.11 19.24
C GLU A 129 9.36 7.18 18.18
N VAL A 130 8.31 7.75 17.59
CA VAL A 130 8.41 8.83 16.60
C VAL A 130 7.41 9.93 16.96
N LYS A 131 7.94 11.13 17.26
CA LYS A 131 7.16 12.33 17.61
C LYS A 131 6.25 12.12 18.83
N GLY A 132 6.75 11.42 19.85
CA GLY A 132 6.06 11.19 21.12
C GLY A 132 5.06 10.02 21.11
N GLU A 133 4.96 9.28 20.01
CA GLU A 133 4.06 8.14 19.86
C GLU A 133 4.85 6.84 19.65
N ILE A 134 4.40 5.75 20.28
CA ILE A 134 5.01 4.43 20.13
C ILE A 134 4.32 3.64 19.02
N TYR A 135 5.11 3.07 18.12
CA TYR A 135 4.65 2.21 17.03
C TYR A 135 5.24 0.81 17.19
N THR A 136 4.39 -0.22 17.18
CA THR A 136 4.79 -1.63 17.36
C THR A 136 4.61 -2.45 16.07
N GLY A 137 4.43 -1.77 14.94
CA GLY A 137 4.29 -2.39 13.63
C GLY A 137 5.59 -3.05 13.13
N ARG A 138 5.48 -3.72 11.99
CA ARG A 138 6.61 -4.33 11.29
C ARG A 138 6.79 -3.69 9.92
N MET A 139 7.97 -3.15 9.65
CA MET A 139 8.40 -2.76 8.31
C MET A 139 9.23 -3.90 7.70
N PRO A 140 8.92 -4.36 6.48
CA PRO A 140 9.70 -5.40 5.83
C PRO A 140 11.12 -4.95 5.50
N THR A 141 12.01 -5.92 5.29
CA THR A 141 13.34 -5.67 4.72
C THR A 141 13.24 -5.39 3.22
N PHE A 142 13.96 -4.38 2.75
CA PHE A 142 14.08 -4.06 1.33
C PHE A 142 15.46 -4.35 0.76
N GLY A 143 16.44 -4.72 1.60
CA GLY A 143 17.79 -5.04 1.15
C GLY A 143 17.85 -6.08 0.02
N PRO A 144 17.09 -7.18 0.07
CA PRO A 144 17.06 -8.18 -1.02
C PRO A 144 16.32 -7.73 -2.29
N THR A 145 15.46 -6.71 -2.19
CA THR A 145 14.54 -6.32 -3.26
C THR A 145 15.03 -5.08 -4.02
N LEU A 146 15.67 -4.14 -3.31
CA LEU A 146 16.11 -2.87 -3.85
C LEU A 146 17.63 -2.78 -3.91
N ASP A 147 18.15 -2.31 -5.05
CA ASP A 147 19.56 -2.01 -5.21
C ASP A 147 19.98 -0.74 -4.45
N ASP A 148 21.29 -0.50 -4.39
CA ASP A 148 21.86 0.62 -3.65
C ASP A 148 21.46 1.99 -4.22
N GLY A 149 21.32 2.09 -5.53
CA GLY A 149 20.87 3.30 -6.22
C GLY A 149 19.40 3.60 -5.95
N GLN A 150 18.54 2.60 -5.94
CA GLN A 150 17.13 2.73 -5.63
C GLN A 150 16.93 3.18 -4.18
N ILE A 151 17.61 2.54 -3.22
CA ILE A 151 17.55 2.94 -1.81
C ILE A 151 18.05 4.37 -1.62
N ALA A 152 19.17 4.73 -2.23
CA ALA A 152 19.74 6.08 -2.18
C ALA A 152 18.74 7.14 -2.69
N ARG A 153 18.09 6.87 -3.83
CA ARG A 153 17.08 7.79 -4.40
C ARG A 153 15.84 7.91 -3.53
N ILE A 154 15.31 6.80 -3.02
CA ILE A 154 14.15 6.80 -2.09
C ILE A 154 14.47 7.65 -0.86
N LEU A 155 15.60 7.39 -0.21
CA LEU A 155 15.97 8.10 1.02
C LEU A 155 16.26 9.58 0.76
N THR A 156 16.92 9.90 -0.34
CA THR A 156 17.15 11.29 -0.74
C THR A 156 15.84 12.04 -0.96
N TYR A 157 14.87 11.41 -1.65
CA TYR A 157 13.53 11.98 -1.81
C TYR A 157 12.85 12.22 -0.46
N ILE A 158 12.84 11.23 0.43
CA ILE A 158 12.22 11.32 1.77
C ILE A 158 12.88 12.45 2.60
N ARG A 159 14.20 12.56 2.55
CA ARG A 159 15.00 13.53 3.32
C ARG A 159 14.86 14.97 2.81
N ALA A 160 14.51 15.15 1.55
CA ALA A 160 14.21 16.45 0.94
C ALA A 160 12.70 16.80 0.93
N SER A 161 11.84 15.88 1.37
CA SER A 161 10.38 16.05 1.30
C SER A 161 9.77 16.59 2.58
N TRP A 162 8.60 17.23 2.42
CA TRP A 162 7.76 17.73 3.51
C TRP A 162 8.50 18.74 4.41
N SER A 163 8.55 18.55 5.72
CA SER A 163 9.32 19.39 6.64
C SER A 163 10.77 18.92 6.83
N ASN A 164 11.18 17.82 6.18
CA ASN A 164 12.54 17.31 6.31
C ASN A 164 13.52 18.22 5.56
N SER A 165 14.71 18.37 6.14
CA SER A 165 15.85 19.03 5.51
C SER A 165 17.11 18.34 6.00
N ALA A 166 17.60 17.40 5.19
CA ALA A 166 18.80 16.64 5.51
C ALA A 166 19.56 16.29 4.22
N ASP A 167 20.86 16.02 4.34
CA ASP A 167 21.74 15.78 3.19
C ASP A 167 21.28 14.58 2.36
N GLU A 168 21.55 14.61 1.06
CA GLU A 168 21.30 13.49 0.17
C GLU A 168 22.10 12.24 0.57
N ILE A 169 21.62 11.08 0.16
CA ILE A 169 22.28 9.80 0.38
C ILE A 169 22.76 9.27 -0.96
N SER A 170 24.07 8.99 -1.06
CA SER A 170 24.67 8.45 -2.27
C SER A 170 24.55 6.91 -2.32
N PRO A 171 24.57 6.32 -3.53
CA PRO A 171 24.62 4.86 -3.68
C PRO A 171 25.83 4.23 -2.97
N ASP A 172 26.97 4.92 -2.95
CA ASP A 172 28.20 4.44 -2.29
C ASP A 172 28.03 4.32 -0.78
N GLN A 173 27.29 5.23 -0.14
CA GLN A 173 26.96 5.12 1.29
C GLN A 173 26.09 3.89 1.56
N VAL A 174 25.11 3.63 0.69
CA VAL A 174 24.25 2.44 0.83
C VAL A 174 25.06 1.15 0.63
N ALA A 175 25.90 1.11 -0.39
CA ALA A 175 26.77 -0.04 -0.68
C ALA A 175 27.74 -0.32 0.48
N ALA A 176 28.38 0.73 1.01
CA ALA A 176 29.27 0.63 2.16
C ALA A 176 28.52 0.10 3.39
N ARG A 177 27.32 0.62 3.66
CA ARG A 177 26.51 0.16 4.79
C ARG A 177 26.06 -1.29 4.63
N ARG A 178 25.60 -1.66 3.43
CA ARG A 178 25.20 -3.04 3.10
C ARG A 178 26.36 -4.02 3.30
N ALA A 179 27.55 -3.68 2.82
CA ALA A 179 28.75 -4.49 3.03
C ALA A 179 29.12 -4.61 4.51
N GLY A 180 28.96 -3.53 5.29
CA GLY A 180 29.24 -3.53 6.73
C GLY A 180 28.28 -4.37 7.57
N LEU A 181 27.05 -4.60 7.11
CA LEU A 181 26.05 -5.38 7.84
C LEU A 181 26.28 -6.90 7.76
N GLY A 182 26.83 -7.41 6.66
CA GLY A 182 27.01 -8.86 6.46
C GLY A 182 25.71 -9.64 6.73
N ASP A 183 25.79 -10.70 7.55
CA ASP A 183 24.64 -11.55 7.89
C ASP A 183 23.53 -10.80 8.63
N ALA A 184 23.85 -9.70 9.32
CA ALA A 184 22.86 -8.88 10.04
C ALA A 184 21.85 -8.21 9.10
N ALA A 185 22.16 -8.08 7.80
CA ALA A 185 21.22 -7.58 6.79
C ALA A 185 19.95 -8.44 6.67
N THR A 186 20.00 -9.71 7.08
CA THR A 186 18.87 -10.64 7.01
C THR A 186 17.96 -10.61 8.23
N LEU A 187 18.39 -9.95 9.31
CA LEU A 187 17.68 -9.90 10.58
C LEU A 187 17.03 -8.52 10.76
N PRO A 188 15.69 -8.44 10.90
CA PRO A 188 15.02 -7.20 11.22
C PRO A 188 15.54 -6.58 12.52
N LEU A 189 15.56 -5.24 12.56
CA LEU A 189 15.84 -4.50 13.79
C LEU A 189 14.76 -4.79 14.84
N ASP A 190 15.14 -4.99 16.10
CA ASP A 190 14.22 -5.19 17.23
C ASP A 190 13.74 -3.85 17.82
N GLY A 191 13.11 -3.03 16.98
CA GLY A 191 12.57 -1.73 17.36
C GLY A 191 13.59 -0.60 17.45
N GLY A 192 13.17 0.49 18.09
CA GLY A 192 13.94 1.73 18.20
C GLY A 192 15.10 1.66 19.20
N SER A 193 15.02 0.81 20.22
CA SER A 193 16.09 0.67 21.21
C SER A 193 17.38 0.11 20.59
N GLU A 194 17.29 -0.88 19.69
CA GLU A 194 18.45 -1.39 18.97
C GLU A 194 19.07 -0.29 18.08
N LEU A 195 18.24 0.50 17.38
CA LEU A 195 18.72 1.61 16.56
C LEU A 195 19.43 2.68 17.41
N GLU A 196 18.85 3.03 18.55
CA GLU A 196 19.40 4.02 19.47
C GLU A 196 20.75 3.56 20.03
N GLU A 197 20.89 2.28 20.36
CA GLU A 197 22.17 1.69 20.81
C GLU A 197 23.21 1.62 19.68
N LEU A 198 22.83 1.10 18.51
CA LEU A 198 23.73 0.92 17.36
C LEU A 198 24.32 2.24 16.85
N PHE A 199 23.56 3.32 16.96
CA PHE A 199 23.92 4.64 16.42
C PHE A 199 24.11 5.72 17.48
N ALA A 200 24.08 5.35 18.76
CA ALA A 200 24.15 6.28 19.89
C ALA A 200 23.16 7.46 19.77
N ILE A 201 21.95 7.20 19.26
CA ILE A 201 20.88 8.21 19.16
C ILE A 201 20.27 8.40 20.56
N PRO A 202 20.07 9.65 21.03
CA PRO A 202 19.42 9.88 22.32
C PRO A 202 18.03 9.23 22.40
N THR A 203 17.85 8.36 23.39
CA THR A 203 16.54 7.75 23.69
C THR A 203 15.56 8.81 24.16
N ASN A 204 14.43 8.88 23.47
CA ASN A 204 13.26 9.67 23.89
C ASN A 204 12.10 8.76 24.36
N ALA A 205 12.29 7.44 24.29
CA ALA A 205 11.30 6.49 24.81
C ALA A 205 11.23 6.60 26.35
N PRO A 206 10.01 6.58 26.93
CA PRO A 206 9.87 6.37 28.36
C PRO A 206 10.52 5.04 28.73
N ALA A 207 11.24 5.00 29.86
CA ALA A 207 11.90 3.79 30.35
C ALA A 207 10.90 2.61 30.35
N PRO A 208 11.34 1.38 30.01
CA PRO A 208 10.45 0.23 30.00
C PRO A 208 9.80 0.12 31.38
N GLU A 209 8.48 0.25 31.42
CA GLU A 209 7.71 0.09 32.64
C GLU A 209 7.87 -1.37 33.06
N ALA A 210 8.70 -1.61 34.08
CA ALA A 210 8.90 -2.92 34.65
C ALA A 210 7.53 -3.48 35.06
N ASP A 211 7.18 -4.60 34.43
CA ASP A 211 5.99 -5.41 34.67
C ASP A 211 5.63 -5.42 36.17
N ARG A 212 4.46 -4.85 36.53
CA ARG A 212 3.91 -4.82 37.89
C ARG A 212 2.71 -5.76 38.00
#